data_AF-A0AAU9R694-F1
#
_entry.id   AF-A0AAU9R694-F1
#
_cell.length_a   1.000
_cell.length_b   1.000
_cell.length_c   1.000
_cell.angle_alpha   90.00
_cell.angle_beta   90.00
_cell.angle_gamma   90.00
#
_symmetry.space_group_name_H-M   'P 1'
#
loop_
_entity.id
_entity.type
_entity.pdbx_description
1 polymer ?
#
loop_
_entity_poly.entity_id
_entity_poly.type
_entity_poly.pdbx_seq_one_letter_code
_entity_poly.pdbx_strand_id
1 'polypeptide(L)' 'MLLLPPRRRKSSGRRKTNRIPFVGEMPITRVKKDKPNKCSKCFQPGHNRLSCLKGE' A
#
# COMPACT_ATOMS: atom_id res chain seq x y z
N MET A 1 21.95 -24.13 14.30
CA MET A 1 20.49 -24.42 14.35
C MET A 1 19.84 -23.87 13.10
N LEU A 2 19.21 -24.71 12.28
CA LEU A 2 18.49 -24.29 11.07
C LEU A 2 17.02 -24.01 11.44
N LEU A 3 16.63 -22.74 11.45
CA LEU A 3 15.23 -22.31 11.59
C LEU A 3 14.47 -22.63 10.30
N LEU A 4 13.94 -23.86 10.22
CA LEU A 4 13.05 -24.23 9.12
C LEU A 4 11.75 -23.44 9.24
N PRO A 5 11.25 -22.84 8.15
CA PRO A 5 9.98 -22.12 8.19
C PRO A 5 8.84 -23.08 8.57
N PRO A 6 7.81 -22.59 9.28
CA PRO A 6 6.72 -23.43 9.75
C PRO A 6 6.05 -24.16 8.57
N ARG A 7 6.01 -25.49 8.65
CA ARG A 7 5.37 -26.40 7.68
C ARG A 7 3.83 -26.31 7.67
N ARG A 8 3.23 -25.16 8.00
CA ARG A 8 1.78 -25.01 7.87
C ARG A 8 1.45 -24.98 6.38
N ARG A 9 0.77 -26.02 5.91
CA ARG A 9 0.25 -26.10 4.54
C ARG A 9 -0.60 -24.86 4.27
N LYS A 10 -0.37 -24.22 3.12
CA LYS A 10 -1.19 -23.12 2.65
C LYS A 10 -2.62 -23.66 2.49
N SER A 11 -3.61 -23.05 3.14
CA SER A 11 -5.00 -23.52 3.10
C SER A 11 -5.45 -23.69 1.65
N SER A 12 -6.08 -24.83 1.33
CA SER A 12 -6.71 -25.06 0.03
C SER A 12 -7.86 -24.07 -0.14
N GLY A 13 -7.69 -23.09 -1.02
CA GLY A 13 -8.68 -22.04 -1.27
C GLY A 13 -8.10 -20.84 -2.02
N ARG A 14 -8.97 -19.91 -2.42
CA ARG A 14 -8.55 -18.65 -3.07
C ARG A 14 -7.65 -17.88 -2.10
N ARG A 15 -6.43 -17.56 -2.53
CA ARG A 15 -5.53 -16.71 -1.74
C ARG A 15 -6.25 -15.40 -1.45
N LYS A 16 -6.34 -15.03 -0.17
CA LYS A 16 -6.86 -13.72 0.21
C LYS A 16 -5.93 -12.67 -0.42
N THR A 17 -6.52 -11.68 -1.09
CA THR A 17 -5.79 -10.51 -1.63
C THR A 17 -5.18 -9.68 -0.51
N ASN A 18 -5.84 -9.64 0.65
CA ASN A 18 -5.35 -9.00 1.86
C ASN A 18 -4.80 -10.05 2.85
N ARG A 19 -3.62 -9.78 3.39
CA ARG A 19 -3.04 -10.55 4.50
C ARG A 19 -3.90 -10.38 5.75
N ILE A 20 -4.11 -11.47 6.49
CA ILE A 20 -4.70 -11.42 7.84
C ILE A 20 -3.54 -11.22 8.83
N PRO A 21 -3.57 -10.19 9.69
CA PRO A 21 -2.57 -10.03 10.74
C PRO A 21 -2.69 -11.12 11.81
N PHE A 22 -1.57 -11.48 12.44
CA PHE A 22 -1.55 -12.39 13.59
C PHE A 22 -2.00 -11.67 14.88
N VAL A 23 -2.30 -12.42 15.95
CA VAL A 23 -2.66 -11.84 17.26
C VAL A 23 -1.48 -11.01 17.78
N GLY A 24 -1.70 -9.72 18.03
CA GLY A 24 -0.66 -8.77 18.43
C GLY A 24 0.09 -8.08 17.28
N GLU A 25 -0.17 -8.43 16.01
CA GLU A 25 0.32 -7.64 14.88
C GLU A 25 -0.50 -6.35 14.76
N MET A 26 0.18 -5.20 14.80
CA MET A 26 -0.46 -3.90 14.62
C MET A 26 -1.01 -3.81 13.17
N PRO A 27 -2.30 -3.48 12.98
CA PRO A 27 -2.83 -3.30 11.64
C PRO A 27 -2.08 -2.15 10.96
N ILE A 28 -1.75 -2.32 9.68
CA ILE A 28 -1.21 -1.21 8.88
C ILE A 28 -2.31 -0.15 8.81
N THR A 29 -2.17 0.92 9.60
CA THR A 29 -3.05 2.08 9.52
C THR A 29 -2.81 2.74 8.17
N ARG A 30 -3.70 2.47 7.22
CA ARG A 30 -3.75 3.19 5.94
C ARG A 30 -4.34 4.58 6.21
N VAL A 31 -3.54 5.45 6.82
CA VAL A 31 -3.92 6.84 7.06
C VAL A 31 -4.11 7.49 5.69
N LYS A 32 -5.35 7.87 5.39
CA LYS A 32 -5.62 8.74 4.25
C LYS A 32 -4.96 10.07 4.55
N LYS A 33 -4.18 10.60 3.60
CA LYS A 33 -3.61 11.94 3.74
C LYS A 33 -4.74 12.97 3.85
N ASP A 34 -4.69 13.84 4.84
CA ASP A 34 -5.65 14.94 4.99
C ASP A 34 -5.58 15.92 3.81
N LYS A 35 -4.38 16.10 3.25
CA LYS A 35 -4.12 16.99 2.11
C LYS A 35 -3.86 16.16 0.84
N PRO A 36 -4.52 16.49 -0.29
CA PRO A 36 -4.22 15.84 -1.56
C PRO A 36 -2.78 16.12 -1.98
N ASN A 37 -2.16 15.15 -2.65
CA ASN A 37 -0.84 15.35 -3.24
C ASN A 37 -0.93 16.46 -4.31
N LYS A 38 0.09 17.32 -4.33
CA LYS A 38 0.23 18.38 -5.33
C LYS A 38 1.12 17.90 -6.48
N CYS A 39 0.86 18.41 -7.68
CA CYS A 39 1.71 18.20 -8.83
C CYS A 39 3.11 18.78 -8.56
N SER A 40 4.17 18.02 -8.88
CA SER A 40 5.55 18.46 -8.64
C SER A 40 6.03 19.54 -9.64
N LYS A 41 5.28 19.80 -10.73
CA LYS A 41 5.61 20.82 -11.75
C LYS A 41 4.94 22.16 -11.45
N CYS A 42 3.63 22.16 -11.20
CA CYS A 42 2.84 23.39 -11.03
C CYS A 42 2.27 23.60 -9.62
N PHE A 43 2.54 22.68 -8.69
CA PHE A 43 2.11 22.72 -7.28
C PHE A 43 0.59 22.79 -7.05
N GLN A 44 -0.21 22.52 -8.08
CA GLN A 44 -1.67 22.43 -7.99
C GLN A 44 -2.12 21.00 -7.65
N PRO A 45 -3.21 20.82 -6.89
CA PRO A 45 -3.81 19.49 -6.67
C PRO A 45 -4.56 18.98 -7.91
N GLY A 46 -4.97 17.71 -7.89
CA GLY A 46 -5.87 17.12 -8.88
C GLY A 46 -5.22 16.47 -10.10
N HIS A 47 -3.90 16.57 -10.25
CA HIS A 47 -3.16 15.88 -11.30
C HIS A 47 -1.71 15.58 -10.89
N ASN A 48 -1.07 14.67 -11.61
CA ASN A 48 0.33 14.30 -11.40
C ASN A 48 1.22 14.96 -12.46
N ARG A 49 2.54 14.86 -12.31
CA ARG A 49 3.51 15.44 -13.26
C ARG A 49 3.26 15.02 -14.72
N LEU A 50 2.88 13.77 -14.94
CA LEU A 50 2.59 13.22 -16.28
C LEU A 50 1.34 13.80 -16.94
N SER A 51 0.37 14.24 -16.15
CA SER A 51 -0.89 14.84 -16.63
C SER A 51 -0.95 16.35 -16.41
N CYS A 52 0.22 16.99 -16.25
CA CYS A 52 0.32 18.42 -16.01
C CYS A 52 0.27 19.21 -17.32
N LEU A 53 -0.87 19.84 -17.58
CA LEU A 53 -1.10 20.72 -18.74
C LEU A 53 -0.44 22.10 -18.61
N LYS A 54 0.02 22.48 -17.41
CA LYS A 54 0.78 23.72 -17.22
C LYS A 54 2.22 23.52 -17.69
N GLY A 55 2.58 24.15 -18.80
CA GLY A 55 3.92 24.19 -19.38
C GLY A 55 4.07 23.35 -20.65
N GLU A 56 3.12 23.46 -21.58
CA GLU A 56 3.45 24.01 -22.90
C GLU A 56 3.75 25.52 -22.77
#